data_AF-A0A438JW95-F1
#
_entry.id   AF-A0A438JW95-F1
#
_cell.length_a   1.000
_cell.length_b   1.000
_cell.length_c   1.000
_cell.angle_alpha   90.00
_cell.angle_beta   90.00
_cell.angle_gamma   90.00
#
_symmetry.space_group_name_H-M   'P 1'
#
loop_
_entity.id
_entity.type
_entity.pdbx_description
1 polymer ?
#
loop_
_entity_poly.entity_id
_entity_poly.type
_entity_poly.pdbx_seq_one_letter_code
_entity_poly.pdbx_strand_id
1 'polypeptide(L)'
;MDHPTHLSLIPLVISWALLFFHYSSPTYAATPHHVTPSKLVQDVCNKTSYYSFCIEAYESDPITPSTSTLLHLVRIVMELGKANAMDTRSHIFDMYRMIASLRSVEEELEEDPMFANYDVFIAGESASQCERRLASDRVQDSWISMRNNFSQYFSNISFVTIVG
;
A
#
# COMPACT_ATOMS: atom_id res chain seq x y z
N MET A 1 69.65 -21.32 -22.43
CA MET A 1 69.42 -21.21 -20.98
C MET A 1 69.05 -19.76 -20.75
N ASP A 2 67.82 -19.31 -20.50
CA ASP A 2 66.57 -19.96 -20.08
C ASP A 2 65.37 -19.09 -20.50
N HIS A 3 64.26 -19.73 -20.90
CA HIS A 3 62.87 -19.25 -20.74
C HIS A 3 62.45 -19.54 -19.27
N PRO A 4 61.29 -19.10 -18.71
CA PRO A 4 60.22 -18.19 -19.15
C PRO A 4 59.88 -17.16 -18.02
N THR A 5 58.83 -16.31 -18.09
CA THR A 5 57.54 -16.60 -17.43
C THR A 5 56.40 -15.77 -18.06
N HIS A 6 55.68 -16.39 -18.99
CA HIS A 6 54.25 -16.10 -19.18
C HIS A 6 53.51 -17.00 -18.19
N LEU A 7 53.00 -16.46 -17.08
CA LEU A 7 52.22 -17.25 -16.11
C LEU A 7 50.91 -16.54 -15.71
N SER A 8 49.85 -17.00 -16.38
CA SER A 8 48.50 -17.21 -15.85
C SER A 8 47.74 -16.04 -15.18
N LEU A 9 47.10 -15.19 -15.99
CA LEU A 9 45.88 -14.46 -15.60
C LEU A 9 44.58 -15.29 -15.76
N ILE A 10 44.69 -16.57 -16.10
CA ILE A 10 43.55 -17.45 -16.40
C ILE A 10 42.84 -18.05 -15.16
N PRO A 11 43.43 -18.24 -13.96
CA PRO A 11 42.74 -18.96 -12.88
C PRO A 11 41.74 -18.08 -12.08
N LEU A 12 41.83 -16.75 -12.17
CA LEU A 12 40.98 -15.84 -11.36
C LEU A 12 39.55 -15.70 -11.89
N VAL A 13 39.32 -15.92 -13.18
CA VAL A 13 37.97 -15.82 -13.79
C VAL A 13 37.14 -17.09 -13.53
N ILE A 14 37.79 -18.25 -13.41
CA ILE A 14 37.13 -19.54 -13.20
C ILE A 14 36.59 -19.67 -11.77
N SER A 15 37.28 -19.07 -10.79
CA SER A 15 36.87 -19.10 -9.38
C SER A 15 35.58 -18.29 -9.12
N TRP A 16 35.35 -17.22 -9.88
CA TRP A 16 34.12 -16.43 -9.74
C TRP A 16 32.90 -17.11 -10.39
N ALA A 17 33.08 -17.85 -11.48
CA ALA A 17 31.99 -18.57 -12.13
C ALA A 17 31.42 -19.71 -11.27
N LEU A 18 32.25 -20.40 -10.47
CA LEU A 18 31.81 -21.56 -9.68
C LEU A 18 31.05 -21.20 -8.39
N LEU A 19 31.21 -19.97 -7.89
CA LEU A 19 30.44 -19.45 -6.74
C LEU A 19 29.03 -19.00 -7.14
N PHE A 20 28.80 -18.63 -8.41
CA PHE A 20 27.46 -18.30 -8.90
C PHE A 20 26.57 -19.53 -9.12
N PHE A 21 27.13 -20.71 -9.44
CA PHE A 21 26.33 -21.92 -9.64
C PHE A 21 25.88 -22.61 -8.34
N HIS A 22 26.55 -22.37 -7.20
CA HIS A 22 26.19 -22.98 -5.91
C HIS A 22 25.20 -22.16 -5.07
N TYR A 23 24.87 -20.93 -5.50
CA TYR A 23 23.87 -20.08 -4.86
C TYR A 23 22.53 -20.07 -5.62
N SER A 24 22.22 -21.16 -6.32
CA SER A 24 20.86 -21.44 -6.76
C SER A 24 20.07 -21.92 -5.53
N SER A 25 19.72 -21.00 -4.63
CA SER A 25 18.66 -21.28 -3.66
C SER A 25 17.46 -21.78 -4.45
N PRO A 26 16.86 -22.93 -4.11
CA PRO A 26 15.60 -23.30 -4.72
C PRO A 26 14.62 -22.17 -4.41
N THR A 27 14.30 -21.36 -5.41
CA THR A 27 13.04 -20.65 -5.42
C THR A 27 12.01 -21.75 -5.39
N TYR A 28 11.55 -22.10 -4.19
CA TYR A 28 10.24 -22.67 -4.00
C TYR A 28 9.30 -21.65 -4.62
N ALA A 29 9.02 -21.81 -5.91
CA ALA A 29 7.78 -21.35 -6.46
C ALA A 29 6.74 -22.02 -5.58
N ALA A 30 6.17 -21.26 -4.65
CA ALA A 30 4.96 -21.66 -3.99
C ALA A 30 3.98 -21.92 -5.12
N THR A 31 3.81 -23.20 -5.47
CA THR A 31 2.73 -23.61 -6.33
C THR A 31 1.49 -23.00 -5.71
N PRO A 32 0.67 -22.22 -6.44
CA PRO A 32 -0.58 -21.73 -5.89
C PRO A 32 -1.34 -22.96 -5.43
N HIS A 33 -1.38 -23.15 -4.10
CA HIS A 33 -2.07 -24.27 -3.52
C HIS A 33 -3.53 -23.89 -3.68
N HIS A 34 -4.12 -24.29 -4.80
CA HIS A 34 -5.53 -24.07 -5.07
C HIS A 34 -6.28 -24.99 -4.11
N VAL A 35 -6.47 -24.53 -2.87
CA VAL A 35 -7.32 -25.19 -1.90
C VAL A 35 -8.70 -25.15 -2.51
N THR A 36 -9.26 -26.32 -2.81
CA THR A 36 -10.63 -26.38 -3.33
C THR A 36 -11.57 -25.83 -2.25
N PRO A 37 -12.38 -24.79 -2.53
CA PRO A 37 -13.27 -24.22 -1.53
C PRO A 37 -14.20 -25.29 -0.96
N SER A 38 -14.49 -25.21 0.35
CA SER A 38 -15.42 -26.16 0.97
C SER A 38 -16.80 -26.10 0.30
N LYS A 39 -17.56 -27.20 0.35
CA LYS A 39 -18.93 -27.22 -0.17
C LYS A 39 -19.80 -26.10 0.43
N LEU A 40 -19.61 -25.82 1.72
CA LEU A 40 -20.33 -24.73 2.39
C LEU A 40 -19.99 -23.36 1.78
N VAL A 41 -18.70 -23.08 1.52
CA VAL A 41 -18.27 -21.85 0.88
C VAL A 41 -18.87 -21.75 -0.54
N GLN A 42 -18.84 -22.84 -1.32
CA GLN A 42 -19.46 -22.88 -2.65
C GLN A 42 -20.97 -22.62 -2.59
N ASP A 43 -21.70 -23.27 -1.67
CA ASP A 43 -23.15 -23.12 -1.51
C ASP A 43 -23.54 -21.69 -1.08
N VAL A 44 -22.70 -21.03 -0.28
CA VAL A 44 -22.87 -19.62 0.08
C VAL A 44 -22.59 -18.71 -1.12
N CYS A 45 -21.43 -18.86 -1.75
CA CYS A 45 -21.01 -17.97 -2.83
C CYS A 45 -21.88 -18.08 -4.09
N ASN A 46 -22.43 -19.26 -4.39
CA ASN A 46 -23.39 -19.45 -5.49
C ASN A 46 -24.70 -18.65 -5.33
N LYS A 47 -25.00 -18.18 -4.11
CA LYS A 47 -26.17 -17.35 -3.82
C LYS A 47 -25.86 -15.85 -3.85
N THR A 48 -24.60 -15.47 -4.11
CA THR A 48 -24.17 -14.07 -4.17
C THR A 48 -24.12 -13.58 -5.61
N SER A 49 -24.25 -12.26 -5.80
CA SER A 49 -24.13 -11.65 -7.13
C SER A 49 -22.70 -11.64 -7.68
N TYR A 50 -21.69 -11.88 -6.83
CA TYR A 50 -20.26 -11.80 -7.16
C TYR A 50 -19.52 -13.04 -6.64
N TYR A 51 -19.76 -14.18 -7.29
CA TYR A 51 -19.21 -15.47 -6.88
C TYR A 51 -17.69 -15.46 -6.71
N SER A 52 -16.94 -14.94 -7.69
CA SER A 52 -15.47 -14.93 -7.66
C SER A 52 -14.94 -14.14 -6.47
N PHE A 53 -15.44 -12.92 -6.26
CA PHE A 53 -15.09 -12.09 -5.11
C PHE A 53 -15.43 -12.77 -3.78
N CYS A 54 -16.57 -13.47 -3.70
CA CYS A 54 -16.94 -14.24 -2.51
C CYS A 54 -15.93 -15.34 -2.19
N ILE A 55 -15.49 -16.10 -3.20
CA ILE A 55 -14.46 -17.14 -3.02
C ILE A 55 -13.14 -16.51 -2.60
N GLU A 56 -12.67 -15.47 -3.29
CA GLU A 56 -11.44 -14.74 -2.98
C GLU A 56 -11.44 -14.18 -1.55
N ALA A 57 -12.57 -13.64 -1.09
CA ALA A 57 -12.71 -13.15 0.28
C ALA A 57 -12.47 -14.27 1.30
N TYR A 58 -13.01 -15.47 1.09
CA TYR A 58 -12.77 -16.59 2.00
C TYR A 58 -11.36 -17.17 1.89
N GLU A 59 -10.78 -17.20 0.68
CA GLU A 59 -9.41 -17.67 0.45
C GLU A 59 -8.35 -16.71 0.99
N SER A 60 -8.71 -15.43 1.19
CA SER A 60 -7.83 -14.44 1.81
C SER A 60 -7.52 -14.74 3.28
N ASP A 61 -8.37 -15.51 3.97
CA ASP A 61 -8.08 -16.01 5.31
C ASP A 61 -7.36 -17.38 5.20
N PRO A 62 -6.07 -17.46 5.59
CA PRO A 62 -5.27 -18.67 5.46
C PRO A 62 -5.77 -19.81 6.35
N ILE A 63 -6.66 -19.53 7.31
CA ILE A 63 -7.18 -20.51 8.23
C ILE A 63 -8.48 -21.12 7.71
N THR A 64 -9.24 -20.50 6.79
CA THR A 64 -10.58 -20.97 6.35
C THR A 64 -10.61 -22.48 6.13
N PRO A 65 -11.01 -23.30 7.13
CA PRO A 65 -10.83 -24.73 7.00
C PRO A 65 -11.90 -25.27 6.05
N SER A 66 -11.63 -26.45 5.49
CA SER A 66 -12.65 -27.25 4.80
C SER A 66 -13.84 -27.60 5.71
N THR A 67 -13.68 -27.45 7.04
CA THR A 67 -14.67 -27.69 8.10
C THR A 67 -15.25 -26.39 8.71
N SER A 68 -15.10 -25.24 8.04
CA SER A 68 -15.65 -23.97 8.50
C SER A 68 -17.13 -24.07 8.85
N THR A 69 -17.54 -23.51 9.99
CA THR A 69 -18.97 -23.33 10.32
C THR A 69 -19.50 -22.05 9.68
N LEU A 70 -20.83 -21.94 9.54
CA LEU A 70 -21.45 -20.70 9.04
C LEU A 70 -21.06 -19.49 9.90
N LEU A 71 -20.98 -19.64 11.22
CA LEU A 71 -20.56 -18.57 12.13
C LEU A 71 -19.11 -18.13 11.87
N HIS A 72 -18.21 -19.08 11.61
CA HIS A 72 -16.83 -18.79 11.25
C HIS A 72 -16.77 -17.98 9.94
N LEU A 73 -17.48 -18.44 8.91
CA LEU A 73 -17.55 -17.76 7.62
C LEU A 73 -18.11 -16.34 7.73
N VAL A 74 -19.18 -16.14 8.52
CA VAL A 74 -19.74 -14.79 8.75
C VAL A 74 -18.70 -13.89 9.42
N ARG A 75 -17.95 -14.39 10.41
CA ARG A 75 -16.92 -13.59 11.08
C ARG A 75 -15.84 -13.12 10.11
N ILE A 76 -15.34 -14.02 9.24
CA ILE A 76 -14.32 -13.69 8.24
C ILE A 76 -14.77 -12.51 7.36
N VAL A 77 -15.93 -12.64 6.70
CA VAL A 77 -16.39 -11.60 5.77
C VAL A 77 -16.78 -10.29 6.46
N MET A 78 -17.22 -10.34 7.73
CA MET A 78 -17.49 -9.12 8.50
C MET A 78 -16.20 -8.40 8.91
N GLU A 79 -15.15 -9.11 9.32
CA GLU A 79 -13.86 -8.49 9.61
C GLU A 79 -13.20 -7.94 8.34
N LEU A 80 -13.29 -8.64 7.20
CA LEU A 80 -12.85 -8.11 5.90
C LEU A 80 -13.63 -6.85 5.52
N GLY A 81 -14.96 -6.85 5.68
CA GLY A 81 -15.78 -5.67 5.41
C GLY A 81 -15.43 -4.48 6.30
N LYS A 82 -15.15 -4.73 7.58
CA LYS A 82 -14.69 -3.71 8.54
C LYS A 82 -13.31 -3.16 8.16
N ALA A 83 -12.35 -4.03 7.82
CA ALA A 83 -11.03 -3.61 7.38
C ALA A 83 -11.12 -2.71 6.13
N ASN A 84 -11.86 -3.15 5.10
CA ASN A 84 -12.11 -2.36 3.89
C ASN A 84 -12.72 -0.99 4.20
N ALA A 85 -13.69 -0.92 5.13
CA ALA A 85 -14.29 0.34 5.55
C ALA A 85 -13.29 1.25 6.29
N MET A 86 -12.40 0.69 7.09
CA MET A 86 -11.35 1.45 7.79
C MET A 86 -10.32 2.03 6.82
N ASP A 87 -9.90 1.26 5.82
CA ASP A 87 -8.97 1.72 4.78
C ASP A 87 -9.58 2.85 3.97
N THR A 88 -10.83 2.66 3.49
CA THR A 88 -11.61 3.70 2.81
C THR A 88 -11.72 4.98 3.65
N ARG A 89 -12.06 4.82 4.95
CA ARG A 89 -12.12 5.96 5.88
C ARG A 89 -10.79 6.67 5.99
N SER A 90 -9.66 5.96 5.99
CA SER A 90 -8.34 6.57 6.16
C SER A 90 -8.02 7.55 5.03
N HIS A 91 -8.34 7.21 3.77
CA HIS A 91 -8.18 8.11 2.63
C HIS A 91 -9.06 9.36 2.77
N ILE A 92 -10.33 9.18 3.17
CA ILE A 92 -11.29 10.27 3.32
C ILE A 92 -10.91 11.19 4.50
N PHE A 93 -10.39 10.62 5.58
CA PHE A 93 -10.08 11.34 6.81
C PHE A 93 -8.92 12.31 6.64
N ASP A 94 -7.93 11.97 5.82
CA ASP A 94 -6.82 12.87 5.50
C ASP A 94 -7.34 14.16 4.84
N MET A 95 -8.38 14.08 4.00
CA MET A 95 -9.02 15.27 3.40
C MET A 95 -9.83 16.09 4.41
N TYR A 96 -10.51 15.44 5.35
CA TYR A 96 -11.18 16.15 6.44
C TYR A 96 -10.19 16.91 7.32
N ARG A 97 -9.03 16.32 7.62
CA ARG A 97 -7.96 16.97 8.39
C ARG A 97 -7.41 18.18 7.64
N MET A 98 -7.17 18.05 6.33
CA MET A 98 -6.75 19.18 5.50
C MET A 98 -7.73 20.35 5.60
N ILE A 99 -9.03 20.11 5.42
CA ILE A 99 -10.06 21.16 5.50
C ILE A 99 -10.11 21.77 6.90
N ALA A 100 -9.96 20.97 7.95
CA ALA A 100 -9.94 21.48 9.33
C ALA A 100 -8.75 22.44 9.56
N SER A 101 -7.54 22.06 9.14
CA SER A 101 -6.38 22.96 9.23
C SER A 101 -6.55 24.21 8.37
N LEU A 102 -7.13 24.11 7.18
CA LEU A 102 -7.40 25.30 6.35
C LEU A 102 -8.41 26.25 7.00
N ARG A 103 -9.36 25.77 7.80
CA ARG A 103 -10.25 26.64 8.59
C ARG A 103 -9.50 27.35 9.71
N SER A 104 -8.58 26.66 10.39
CA SER A 104 -7.71 27.30 11.38
C SER A 104 -6.84 28.39 10.73
N VAL A 105 -6.33 28.16 9.52
CA VAL A 105 -5.62 29.20 8.74
C VAL A 105 -6.52 30.42 8.50
N GLU A 106 -7.78 30.24 8.10
CA GLU A 106 -8.71 31.36 7.88
C GLU A 106 -8.89 32.20 9.16
N GLU A 107 -9.02 31.55 10.32
CA GLU A 107 -9.16 32.21 11.62
C GLU A 107 -7.86 32.94 12.03
N GLU A 108 -6.70 32.30 11.87
CA GLU A 108 -5.40 32.84 12.30
C GLU A 108 -4.90 34.00 11.43
N LEU A 109 -5.23 34.00 10.13
CA LEU A 109 -4.87 35.09 9.21
C LEU A 109 -5.49 36.45 9.61
N GLU A 110 -6.61 36.45 10.33
CA GLU A 110 -7.26 37.67 10.82
C GLU A 110 -6.57 38.24 12.08
N GLU A 111 -5.85 37.40 12.84
CA GLU A 111 -5.18 37.78 14.09
C GLU A 111 -3.70 38.10 13.87
N ASP A 112 -2.93 37.08 13.47
CA ASP A 112 -1.50 37.16 13.13
C ASP A 112 -1.20 36.08 12.08
N PRO A 113 -0.98 36.49 10.82
CA PRO A 113 -0.70 35.56 9.73
C PRO A 113 0.43 34.57 10.00
N MET A 114 1.40 34.92 10.86
CA MET A 114 2.54 34.07 11.13
C MET A 114 2.16 32.79 11.91
N PHE A 115 1.04 32.78 12.64
CA PHE A 115 0.54 31.57 13.30
C PHE A 115 -0.02 30.53 12.33
N ALA A 116 -0.55 30.98 11.19
CA ALA A 116 -1.12 30.10 10.16
C ALA A 116 -0.09 29.18 9.50
N ASN A 117 1.21 29.48 9.60
CA ASN A 117 2.25 28.72 8.89
C ASN A 117 2.24 27.22 9.23
N TYR A 118 1.96 26.88 10.49
CA TYR A 118 1.91 25.50 10.94
C TYR A 118 0.71 24.77 10.35
N ASP A 119 -0.48 25.37 10.36
CA ASP A 119 -1.68 24.75 9.82
C ASP A 119 -1.65 24.62 8.30
N VAL A 120 -1.03 25.57 7.59
CA VAL A 120 -0.80 25.42 6.14
C VAL A 120 0.09 24.20 5.84
N PHE A 121 1.14 24.00 6.65
CA PHE A 121 2.01 22.83 6.55
C PHE A 121 1.24 21.53 6.81
N ILE A 122 0.42 21.48 7.88
CA ILE A 122 -0.41 20.31 8.20
C ILE A 122 -1.43 20.01 7.10
N ALA A 123 -2.02 21.04 6.48
CA ALA A 123 -2.91 20.86 5.35
C ALA A 123 -2.21 20.19 4.16
N GLY A 124 -0.99 20.63 3.81
CA GLY A 124 -0.20 20.05 2.73
C GLY A 124 0.26 18.62 3.04
N GLU A 125 0.66 18.36 4.29
CA GLU A 125 1.04 17.03 4.74
C GLU A 125 -0.15 16.06 4.73
N SER A 126 -1.35 16.55 5.04
CA SER A 126 -2.58 15.75 4.98
C SER A 126 -2.88 15.28 3.55
N ALA A 127 -2.72 16.15 2.55
CA ALA A 127 -2.83 15.75 1.14
C ALA A 127 -1.75 14.74 0.73
N SER A 128 -0.52 14.94 1.19
CA SER A 128 0.60 14.01 0.94
C SER A 128 0.35 12.64 1.56
N GLN A 129 -0.22 12.61 2.76
CA GLN A 129 -0.59 11.38 3.47
C GLN A 129 -1.66 10.59 2.71
N CYS A 130 -2.68 11.29 2.18
CA CYS A 130 -3.72 10.66 1.36
C CYS A 130 -3.12 9.96 0.13
N GLU A 131 -2.23 10.64 -0.61
CA GLU A 131 -1.53 10.04 -1.77
C GLU A 131 -0.71 8.81 -1.39
N ARG A 132 0.04 8.89 -0.28
CA ARG A 132 0.84 7.74 0.17
C ARG A 132 -0.03 6.52 0.49
N ARG A 133 -1.22 6.73 1.06
CA ARG A 133 -2.17 5.64 1.31
C ARG A 133 -2.75 5.08 0.01
N LEU A 134 -3.19 5.94 -0.91
CA LEU A 134 -3.67 5.49 -2.23
C LEU A 134 -2.62 4.63 -2.95
N ALA A 135 -1.36 5.07 -2.93
CA ALA A 135 -0.24 4.34 -3.50
C ALA A 135 0.02 3.00 -2.79
N SER A 136 0.02 3.00 -1.45
CA SER A 136 0.16 1.78 -0.62
C SER A 136 -0.90 0.74 -0.96
N ASP A 137 -2.14 1.20 -1.07
CA ASP A 137 -3.32 0.35 -1.27
C ASP A 137 -3.58 0.09 -2.77
N ARG A 138 -2.67 0.57 -3.64
CA ARG A 138 -2.68 0.41 -5.10
C ARG A 138 -3.97 0.94 -5.74
N VAL A 139 -4.59 1.93 -5.12
CA VAL A 139 -5.74 2.64 -5.67
C VAL A 139 -5.24 3.65 -6.69
N GLN A 140 -5.68 3.48 -7.94
CA GLN A 140 -5.31 4.35 -9.05
C GLN A 140 -6.52 5.21 -9.43
N ASP A 141 -6.58 6.43 -8.90
CA ASP A 141 -7.56 7.44 -9.30
C ASP A 141 -6.83 8.74 -9.63
N SER A 142 -6.64 8.98 -10.92
CA SER A 142 -5.90 10.16 -11.40
C SER A 142 -6.52 11.49 -10.99
N TRP A 143 -7.84 11.53 -10.76
CA TRP A 143 -8.54 12.74 -10.36
C TRP A 143 -8.25 13.08 -8.89
N ILE A 144 -8.25 12.06 -8.01
CA ILE A 144 -7.86 12.24 -6.61
C ILE A 144 -6.39 12.64 -6.51
N SER A 145 -5.50 11.94 -7.21
CA SER A 145 -4.07 12.26 -7.21
C SER A 145 -3.75 13.66 -7.71
N MET A 146 -4.41 14.09 -8.80
CA MET A 146 -4.27 15.48 -9.28
C MET A 146 -4.69 16.49 -8.22
N ARG A 147 -5.81 16.25 -7.53
CA ARG A 147 -6.31 17.16 -6.48
C ARG A 147 -5.39 17.20 -5.27
N ASN A 148 -4.88 16.07 -4.81
CA ASN A 148 -3.95 16.04 -3.69
C ASN A 148 -2.64 16.77 -4.02
N ASN A 149 -2.14 16.64 -5.26
CA ASN A 149 -0.99 17.41 -5.72
C ASN A 149 -1.27 18.92 -5.72
N PHE A 150 -2.42 19.36 -6.24
CA PHE A 150 -2.80 20.78 -6.18
C PHE A 150 -2.93 21.29 -4.74
N SER A 151 -3.53 20.51 -3.85
CA SER A 151 -3.60 20.83 -2.42
C SER A 151 -2.21 21.06 -1.81
N GLN A 152 -1.25 20.17 -2.09
CA GLN A 152 0.13 20.34 -1.65
C GLN A 152 0.78 21.59 -2.24
N TYR A 153 0.58 21.87 -3.54
CA TYR A 153 1.10 23.08 -4.18
C TYR A 153 0.55 24.35 -3.54
N PHE A 154 -0.76 24.41 -3.28
CA PHE A 154 -1.37 25.56 -2.63
C PHE A 154 -0.86 25.74 -1.20
N SER A 155 -0.73 24.66 -0.42
CA SER A 155 -0.13 24.73 0.91
C SER A 155 1.31 25.24 0.88
N ASN A 156 2.14 24.79 -0.06
CA ASN A 156 3.51 25.27 -0.19
C ASN A 156 3.58 26.75 -0.56
N ILE A 157 2.73 27.20 -1.50
CA ILE A 157 2.64 28.62 -1.88
C ILE A 157 2.22 29.45 -0.67
N SER A 158 1.17 29.04 0.05
CA SER A 158 0.67 29.74 1.23
C SER A 158 1.71 29.79 2.35
N PHE A 159 2.44 28.69 2.60
CA PHE A 159 3.53 28.67 3.58
C PHE A 159 4.60 29.71 3.26
N VAL A 160 5.11 29.72 2.02
CA VAL A 160 6.11 30.69 1.56
C VAL A 160 5.57 32.13 1.64
N THR A 161 4.28 32.33 1.36
CA THR A 161 3.63 33.65 1.43
C THR A 161 3.52 34.16 2.86
N ILE A 162 3.31 33.27 3.83
CA ILE A 162 3.19 33.64 5.25
C ILE A 162 4.56 33.95 5.88
N VAL A 163 5.58 33.16 5.54
CA VAL A 163 6.89 33.23 6.23
C VAL A 163 7.94 34.07 5.49
N GLY A 164 7.70 34.42 4.23
CA GLY A 164 8.62 35.16 3.36
C GLY A 164 8.42 36.67 3.43
#